data_AF-D4K3M9-F1
#
_entry.id   AF-D4K3M9-F1
#
_cell.length_a   1.000
_cell.length_b   1.000
_cell.length_c   1.000
_cell.angle_alpha   90.00
_cell.angle_beta   90.00
_cell.angle_gamma   90.00
#
_symmetry.space_group_name_H-M   'P 1'
#
loop_
_entity.id
_entity.type
_entity.pdbx_description
1 polymer ?
#
loop_
_entity_poly.entity_id
_entity_poly.type
_entity_poly.pdbx_seq_one_letter_code
_entity_poly.pdbx_strand_id
1 'polypeptide(L)'
;MTIEEISCASGVPKGTLNKLFAGQTKDPQLSTVSAVVHCMGYTLDDLSDDTANGKPQLTPTQAKLLDSFDQLNEEGQIKAVEYVEDLVLTGRYKKHPASGLGAKEA
;
A
#
# COMPACT_ATOMS: atom_id res chain seq x y z
N MET A 1 -14.92 -15.94 1.71
CA MET A 1 -15.39 -16.15 3.09
C MET A 1 -16.90 -15.95 3.15
N THR A 2 -17.62 -16.83 3.85
CA THR A 2 -19.03 -16.71 4.18
C THR A 2 -19.25 -15.87 5.44
N ILE A 3 -20.48 -15.41 5.72
CA ILE A 3 -20.80 -14.71 6.98
C ILE A 3 -20.49 -15.58 8.21
N GLU A 4 -20.63 -16.91 8.10
CA GLU A 4 -20.31 -17.80 9.20
C GLU A 4 -18.81 -17.84 9.50
N GLU A 5 -17.99 -17.91 8.46
CA GLU A 5 -16.54 -17.88 8.56
C GLU A 5 -16.04 -16.53 9.11
N ILE A 6 -16.60 -15.41 8.61
CA ILE A 6 -16.26 -14.06 9.12
C ILE A 6 -16.67 -13.93 10.59
N SER A 7 -17.85 -14.42 10.97
CA SER A 7 -18.31 -14.35 12.36
C SER A 7 -17.40 -15.14 13.30
N CYS A 8 -16.98 -16.33 12.88
CA CYS A 8 -16.04 -17.16 13.62
C CYS A 8 -14.65 -16.49 13.74
N ALA A 9 -14.12 -15.97 12.63
CA ALA A 9 -12.78 -15.40 12.57
C ALA A 9 -12.65 -14.01 13.23
N SER A 10 -13.67 -13.16 13.11
CA SER A 10 -13.67 -11.78 13.64
C SER A 10 -14.26 -11.66 15.06
N GLY A 11 -14.99 -12.68 15.53
CA GLY A 11 -15.78 -12.60 16.76
C GLY A 11 -17.01 -11.68 16.66
N VAL A 12 -17.31 -11.12 15.49
CA VAL A 12 -18.49 -10.27 15.28
C VAL A 12 -19.73 -11.14 15.05
N PRO A 13 -20.86 -10.90 15.74
CA PRO A 13 -22.07 -11.71 15.57
C PRO A 13 -22.65 -11.66 14.15
N LYS A 14 -23.15 -12.80 13.65
CA LYS A 14 -23.80 -12.92 12.31
C LYS A 14 -24.87 -11.85 12.07
N GLY A 15 -25.68 -11.53 13.07
CA GLY A 15 -26.72 -10.50 12.97
C GLY A 15 -26.16 -9.10 12.73
N THR A 16 -25.02 -8.78 13.35
CA THR A 16 -24.30 -7.52 13.15
C THR A 16 -23.68 -7.47 11.76
N LEU A 17 -23.03 -8.55 11.32
CA LEU A 17 -22.46 -8.66 9.97
C LEU A 17 -23.52 -8.52 8.88
N ASN A 18 -24.68 -9.17 9.03
CA ASN A 18 -25.79 -9.05 8.08
C ASN A 18 -26.27 -7.60 7.93
N LYS A 19 -26.42 -6.87 9.05
CA LYS A 19 -26.83 -5.45 9.02
C LYS A 19 -25.74 -4.56 8.43
N LEU A 20 -24.48 -4.85 8.75
CA LEU A 20 -23.33 -4.13 8.23
C LEU A 20 -23.25 -4.26 6.70
N PHE A 21 -23.23 -5.49 6.18
CA PHE A 21 -23.11 -5.75 4.75
C PHE A 21 -24.37 -5.37 3.95
N ALA A 22 -25.54 -5.37 4.58
CA ALA A 22 -26.77 -4.87 3.97
C ALA A 22 -26.88 -3.33 4.00
N GLY A 23 -25.90 -2.61 4.55
CA GLY A 23 -25.90 -1.15 4.65
C GLY A 23 -26.92 -0.57 5.64
N GLN A 24 -27.48 -1.39 6.52
CA GLN A 24 -28.44 -0.95 7.54
C GLN A 24 -27.75 -0.21 8.69
N THR A 25 -26.51 -0.59 9.00
CA THR A 25 -25.69 0.09 10.01
C THR A 25 -24.95 1.25 9.37
N LYS A 26 -25.47 2.47 9.55
CA LYS A 26 -24.86 3.69 8.98
C LYS A 26 -23.54 4.09 9.63
N ASP A 27 -23.36 3.78 10.91
CA ASP A 27 -22.18 4.16 11.70
C ASP A 27 -21.73 2.98 12.57
N PRO A 28 -21.01 2.00 11.99
CA PRO A 28 -20.51 0.87 12.74
C PRO A 28 -19.37 1.28 13.69
N GLN A 29 -19.31 0.65 14.86
CA GLN A 29 -18.20 0.84 15.79
C GLN A 29 -16.87 0.47 15.12
N LEU A 30 -15.82 1.28 15.33
CA LEU A 30 -14.49 1.06 14.76
C LEU A 30 -13.93 -0.34 15.07
N SER A 31 -14.17 -0.84 16.29
CA SER A 31 -13.77 -2.20 16.70
C SER A 31 -14.41 -3.29 15.83
N THR A 32 -15.64 -3.09 15.38
CA THR A 32 -16.35 -4.02 14.48
C THR A 32 -15.75 -3.97 13.08
N VAL A 33 -15.48 -2.77 12.56
CA VAL A 33 -14.86 -2.59 11.24
C VAL A 33 -13.45 -3.20 11.23
N SER A 34 -12.62 -2.89 12.23
CA SER A 34 -11.27 -3.41 12.35
C SER A 34 -11.22 -4.94 12.44
N ALA A 35 -12.08 -5.55 13.25
CA ALA A 35 -12.13 -7.01 13.38
C ALA A 35 -12.49 -7.72 12.06
N VAL A 36 -13.44 -7.15 11.30
CA VAL A 36 -13.84 -7.70 9.99
C VAL A 36 -12.71 -7.54 8.96
N VAL A 37 -12.10 -6.37 8.88
CA VAL A 37 -11.03 -6.07 7.93
C VAL A 37 -9.79 -6.93 8.19
N HIS A 38 -9.37 -7.04 9.45
CA HIS A 38 -8.19 -7.82 9.82
C HIS A 38 -8.40 -9.33 9.64
N CYS A 39 -9.61 -9.85 9.90
CA CYS A 39 -9.88 -11.27 9.65
C CYS A 39 -9.85 -11.63 8.16
N MET A 40 -10.00 -10.64 7.28
CA MET A 40 -9.88 -10.78 5.83
C MET A 40 -8.46 -10.50 5.31
N GLY A 41 -7.50 -10.21 6.20
CA GLY A 41 -6.10 -9.95 5.84
C GLY A 41 -5.82 -8.53 5.35
N TYR A 42 -6.73 -7.60 5.59
CA TYR A 42 -6.60 -6.18 5.24
C TYR A 42 -6.37 -5.33 6.49
N THR A 43 -6.09 -4.05 6.25
CA THR A 43 -5.92 -2.99 7.25
C THR A 43 -6.97 -1.90 7.07
N LEU A 44 -7.19 -1.07 8.08
CA LEU A 44 -8.14 0.04 7.98
C LEU A 44 -7.75 1.06 6.90
N ASP A 45 -6.46 1.18 6.58
CA ASP A 45 -5.96 2.05 5.51
C ASP A 45 -6.49 1.61 4.13
N ASP A 46 -6.73 0.30 3.94
CA ASP A 46 -7.28 -0.25 2.68
C ASP A 46 -8.75 0.16 2.44
N LEU A 47 -9.44 0.71 3.44
CA LEU A 47 -10.83 1.20 3.30
C LEU A 47 -10.93 2.65 2.84
N SER A 48 -9.82 3.39 2.79
CA SER A 48 -9.82 4.78 2.36
C SER A 48 -9.82 4.87 0.82
N ASP A 49 -10.75 5.63 0.25
CA ASP A 49 -10.76 5.95 -1.20
C ASP A 49 -9.54 6.80 -1.60
N ASP A 50 -8.87 7.42 -0.62
CA ASP A 50 -7.54 8.00 -0.75
C ASP A 50 -6.48 6.89 -0.82
N THR A 51 -6.47 6.16 -1.93
CA THR A 51 -5.39 5.23 -2.36
C THR A 51 -4.02 5.90 -2.53
N ALA A 52 -3.80 7.07 -1.94
CA ALA A 52 -2.56 7.82 -1.93
C ALA A 52 -1.70 7.62 -0.66
N ASN A 53 -2.19 6.99 0.42
CA ASN A 53 -1.38 6.66 1.61
C ASN A 53 -1.75 5.25 2.10
N GLY A 54 -0.89 4.23 2.19
CA GLY A 54 0.56 4.25 2.39
C GLY A 54 1.29 3.00 1.92
N LYS A 55 0.96 2.49 0.73
CA LYS A 55 1.97 1.86 -0.13
C LYS A 55 2.05 2.67 -1.41
N PRO A 56 3.18 3.32 -1.72
CA PRO A 56 3.36 3.90 -3.05
C PRO A 56 3.05 2.80 -4.06
N GLN A 57 2.07 3.02 -4.96
CA GLN A 57 1.93 2.12 -6.09
C GLN A 57 3.25 2.17 -6.85
N LEU A 58 3.98 1.06 -6.81
CA LEU A 58 5.25 0.93 -7.49
C LEU A 58 4.98 1.13 -8.98
N THR A 59 5.72 2.04 -9.59
CA THR A 59 5.74 2.11 -11.06
C THR A 59 6.16 0.74 -11.62
N PRO A 60 5.77 0.38 -12.86
CA PRO A 60 6.18 -0.88 -13.47
C PRO A 60 7.71 -1.09 -13.45
N THR A 61 8.49 -0.01 -13.53
CA THR A 61 9.95 -0.03 -13.41
C THR A 61 10.43 -0.36 -12.00
N GLN A 62 9.79 0.21 -10.97
CA GLN A 62 10.13 -0.11 -9.57
C GLN A 62 9.75 -1.55 -9.22
N ALA A 63 8.59 -2.02 -9.68
CA ALA A 63 8.18 -3.41 -9.48
C ALA A 63 9.19 -4.38 -10.11
N LYS A 64 9.59 -4.15 -11.37
CA LYS A 64 10.61 -4.96 -12.05
C LYS A 64 11.97 -4.97 -11.32
N LEU A 65 12.37 -3.85 -10.72
CA LEU A 65 13.59 -3.77 -9.93
C LEU A 65 13.51 -4.69 -8.71
N LEU A 66 12.39 -4.65 -7.98
CA LEU A 66 12.16 -5.51 -6.81
C LEU A 66 12.07 -7.00 -7.20
N ASP A 67 11.34 -7.34 -8.27
CA ASP A 67 11.26 -8.72 -8.77
C ASP A 67 12.64 -9.30 -9.12
N SER A 68 13.53 -8.46 -9.64
CA SER A 68 14.91 -8.85 -9.94
C SER A 68 15.77 -8.96 -8.68
N PHE A 69 15.54 -8.06 -7.71
CA PHE A 69 16.26 -8.01 -6.44
C PHE A 69 15.95 -9.22 -5.55
N ASP A 70 14.71 -9.68 -5.52
CA ASP A 70 14.25 -10.83 -4.73
C ASP A 70 14.83 -12.17 -5.21
N GLN A 71 15.38 -12.22 -6.43
CA GLN A 71 16.07 -13.39 -6.98
C GLN A 71 17.55 -13.46 -6.58
N LEU A 72 18.10 -12.40 -5.99
CA LEU A 72 19.51 -12.32 -5.59
C LEU A 72 19.73 -12.93 -4.21
N ASN A 73 20.94 -13.44 -3.96
CA ASN A 73 21.40 -13.77 -2.62
C ASN A 73 21.82 -12.51 -1.85
N GLU A 74 22.21 -12.66 -0.58
CA GLU A 74 22.61 -11.53 0.28
C GLU A 74 23.72 -10.67 -0.32
N GLU A 75 24.77 -11.29 -0.86
CA GLU A 75 25.86 -10.58 -1.54
C GLU A 75 25.37 -9.78 -2.76
N GLY A 76 24.51 -10.39 -3.58
CA GLY A 76 23.93 -9.76 -4.76
C GLY A 76 23.02 -8.58 -4.40
N GLN A 77 22.26 -8.70 -3.31
CA GLN A 77 21.41 -7.61 -2.80
C GLN A 77 22.26 -6.43 -2.32
N ILE A 78 23.35 -6.68 -1.57
CA ILE A 78 24.30 -5.63 -1.15
C ILE A 78 24.87 -4.91 -2.38
N LYS A 79 25.34 -5.66 -3.37
CA LYS A 79 25.90 -5.08 -4.61
C LYS A 79 24.87 -4.28 -5.40
N ALA A 80 23.63 -4.76 -5.50
CA ALA A 80 22.56 -4.04 -6.18
C ALA A 80 22.28 -2.68 -5.53
N VAL A 81 22.29 -2.61 -4.18
CA VAL A 81 22.16 -1.33 -3.46
C VAL A 81 23.33 -0.40 -3.74
N GLU A 82 24.57 -0.89 -3.63
CA GLU A 82 25.78 -0.10 -3.94
C GLU A 82 25.73 0.49 -5.35
N TYR A 83 25.33 -0.28 -6.36
CA TYR A 83 25.20 0.22 -7.73
C TYR A 83 24.15 1.32 -7.88
N VAL A 84 23.01 1.20 -7.19
CA VAL A 84 21.99 2.26 -7.21
C VAL A 84 22.51 3.52 -6.50
N GLU A 85 23.23 3.38 -5.40
CA GLU A 85 23.87 4.50 -4.70
C GLU A 85 24.90 5.20 -5.59
N ASP A 86 25.73 4.46 -6.32
CA ASP A 86 26.69 5.01 -7.28
C ASP A 86 25.99 5.81 -8.39
N LEU A 87 24.88 5.30 -8.94
CA LEU A 87 24.09 6.03 -9.94
C LEU A 87 23.54 7.35 -9.38
N VAL A 88 23.19 7.39 -8.09
CA VAL A 88 22.78 8.61 -7.41
C VAL A 88 23.98 9.54 -7.19
N LEU A 89 25.13 9.04 -6.73
CA LEU A 89 26.32 9.83 -6.44
C LEU A 89 26.93 10.47 -7.68
N THR A 90 26.96 9.75 -8.81
CA THR A 90 27.48 10.27 -10.09
C THR A 90 26.69 11.49 -10.60
N GLY A 91 25.47 11.72 -10.10
CA GLY A 91 24.67 12.90 -10.42
C GLY A 91 24.04 12.90 -11.82
N ARG A 92 24.59 12.14 -12.78
CA ARG A 92 24.12 12.01 -14.17
C ARG A 92 22.67 11.57 -14.29
N TYR A 93 22.20 10.76 -13.35
CA TYR A 93 20.86 10.15 -13.38
C TYR A 93 19.92 10.71 -12.31
N LYS A 94 20.33 11.77 -11.60
CA LYS A 94 19.44 12.44 -10.64
C LYS A 94 18.27 13.07 -11.40
N LYS A 95 17.05 12.89 -10.89
CA LYS A 95 15.88 13.61 -11.39
C LYS A 95 16.13 15.11 -11.20
N HIS A 96 16.28 15.85 -12.29
CA HIS A 96 16.26 17.30 -12.22
C HIS A 96 14.83 17.74 -11.85
N PRO A 97 14.65 18.71 -10.94
CA PRO A 97 13.35 19.33 -10.76
C PRO A 97 12.95 19.92 -12.11
N ALA A 98 11.71 19.66 -12.55
CA ALA A 98 11.19 20.22 -13.79
C ALA A 98 11.40 21.74 -13.75
N SER A 99 12.21 22.26 -14.68
CA SER A 99 12.51 23.67 -14.81
C SER A 99 11.22 24.42 -15.14
N GLY A 100 10.51 24.86 -14.11
CA GLY A 100 9.46 25.88 -14.19
C GLY A 100 10.08 27.25 -14.47
N LEU A 101 10.78 27.41 -15.60
CA LEU A 101 11.13 28.72 -16.13
C LEU A 101 9.96 29.25 -16.95
N GLY A 102 8.95 29.66 -16.21
CA GLY A 102 7.83 30.47 -16.66
C GLY A 102 7.64 31.65 -15.72
N ALA A 103 8.71 32.37 -15.39
CA ALA A 103 8.61 33.70 -14.79
C ALA A 103 9.02 34.74 -15.85
N LYS A 104 8.00 35.18 -16.59
CA LYS A 104 8.02 36.42 -17.37
C LYS A 104 8.17 37.62 -16.43
N GLU A 105 8.93 38.59 -16.91
CA GLU A 105 8.78 40.05 -16.73
C GLU A 105 8.91 40.64 -15.32
N ALA A 106 10.01 41.37 -15.10
CA ALA A 106 10.02 42.82 -14.85
C ALA A 106 11.45 43.37 -15.08
#